data_AF-A0A952FT79-F1
#
_entry.id   AF-A0A952FT79-F1
#
_cell.length_a   1.000
_cell.length_b   1.000
_cell.length_c   1.000
_cell.angle_alpha   90.00
_cell.angle_beta   90.00
_cell.angle_gamma   90.00
#
_symmetry.space_group_name_H-M   'P 1'
#
loop_
_entity.id
_entity.type
_entity.pdbx_description
1 polymer ?
#
loop_
_entity_poly.entity_id
_entity_poly.type
_entity_poly.pdbx_seq_one_letter_code
_entity_poly.pdbx_strand_id
1 'polypeptide(L)'
;MIVYQRHVFEGGAGALPMAHHAMIRAPGGAALSFSPKAFGITPPTPVEPDPARGRSVLHYPQRIAGLEAVRLADGRTIDASRYPFAESHEDIVLLAEAPGSTLGWSAALAAREGFLFFGLKDPRRLPFTMLWMSNGGLPRWSRTR
;
A
#
# COMPACT_ATOMS: atom_id res chain seq x y z
N MET A 1 15.30 -4.33 -18.97
CA MET A 1 14.08 -4.02 -19.74
C MET A 1 13.20 -3.12 -18.90
N ILE A 2 12.56 -2.12 -19.51
CA ILE A 2 11.61 -1.23 -18.83
C ILE A 2 10.26 -1.41 -19.52
N VAL A 3 9.21 -1.65 -18.73
CA VAL A 3 7.82 -1.64 -19.22
C VAL A 3 7.19 -0.35 -18.71
N TYR A 4 6.69 0.47 -19.62
CA TYR A 4 6.02 1.73 -19.31
C TYR A 4 4.53 1.61 -19.62
N GLN A 5 3.69 1.99 -18.65
CA GLN A 5 2.24 2.01 -18.80
C GLN A 5 1.72 3.39 -18.43
N ARG A 6 0.88 3.96 -19.31
CA ARG A 6 0.20 5.24 -19.09
C ARG A 6 -1.29 5.05 -19.39
N HIS A 7 -2.13 5.51 -18.47
CA HIS A 7 -3.56 5.63 -18.72
C HIS A 7 -3.88 7.07 -19.07
N VAL A 8 -4.62 7.26 -20.16
CA VAL A 8 -5.03 8.57 -20.67
C VAL A 8 -6.55 8.56 -20.79
N PHE A 9 -7.19 9.53 -20.16
CA PHE A 9 -8.63 9.76 -20.26
C PHE A 9 -8.84 10.97 -21.19
N GLU A 10 -9.53 10.76 -22.30
CA GLU A 10 -9.80 11.79 -23.32
C GLU A 10 -11.30 11.90 -23.58
N GLY A 11 -11.81 13.13 -23.61
CA GLY A 11 -13.24 13.41 -23.74
C GLY A 11 -14.06 13.13 -22.48
N GLY A 12 -15.37 13.38 -22.57
CA GLY A 12 -16.33 13.20 -21.47
C GLY A 12 -16.56 14.45 -20.62
N ALA A 13 -17.66 14.42 -19.85
CA ALA A 13 -18.04 15.46 -18.91
C ALA A 13 -18.51 14.80 -17.59
N GLY A 14 -18.27 15.47 -16.46
CA GLY A 14 -18.63 14.98 -15.13
C GLY A 14 -17.42 14.62 -14.27
N ALA A 15 -17.69 14.23 -13.02
CA ALA A 15 -16.69 13.79 -12.07
C ALA A 15 -16.68 12.26 -11.97
N LEU A 16 -15.50 11.65 -12.18
CA LEU A 16 -15.30 10.21 -12.02
C LEU A 16 -14.24 9.96 -10.95
N PRO A 17 -14.50 9.08 -9.96
CA PRO A 17 -13.46 8.64 -9.05
C PRO A 17 -12.43 7.82 -9.84
N MET A 18 -11.15 8.09 -9.61
CA MET A 18 -10.07 7.37 -10.26
C MET A 18 -8.98 6.99 -9.27
N ALA A 19 -8.35 5.84 -9.49
CA ALA A 19 -7.20 5.36 -8.75
C ALA A 19 -6.32 4.49 -9.65
N HIS A 20 -5.03 4.40 -9.33
CA HIS A 20 -4.13 3.43 -9.94
C HIS A 20 -4.07 2.20 -9.04
N HIS A 21 -4.38 1.02 -9.59
CA HIS A 21 -4.36 -0.24 -8.86
C HIS A 21 -3.24 -1.14 -9.37
N ALA A 22 -1.99 -0.80 -9.01
CA ALA A 22 -0.86 -1.66 -9.30
C ALA A 22 -0.85 -2.86 -8.35
N MET A 23 -0.82 -4.08 -8.90
CA MET A 23 -0.67 -5.31 -8.13
C MET A 23 0.76 -5.84 -8.32
N ILE A 24 1.48 -5.99 -7.22
CA ILE A 24 2.90 -6.38 -7.23
C ILE A 24 3.02 -7.69 -6.47
N ARG A 25 3.56 -8.72 -7.13
CA ARG A 25 3.89 -9.99 -6.50
C ARG A 25 5.39 -10.03 -6.21
N ALA A 26 5.76 -9.96 -4.93
CA ALA A 26 7.15 -9.99 -4.46
C ALA A 26 7.32 -11.02 -3.32
N PRO A 27 7.37 -12.33 -3.62
CA PRO A 27 7.47 -13.38 -2.61
C PRO A 27 8.78 -13.32 -1.79
N GLY A 28 9.85 -12.78 -2.37
CA GLY A 28 11.11 -12.48 -1.71
C GLY A 28 11.10 -11.18 -0.90
N GLY A 29 9.97 -10.47 -0.88
CA GLY A 29 9.78 -9.20 -0.20
C GLY A 29 10.12 -7.99 -1.08
N ALA A 30 9.75 -6.80 -0.60
CA ALA A 30 10.03 -5.54 -1.25
C ALA A 30 10.34 -4.44 -0.23
N ALA A 31 11.28 -3.56 -0.57
CA ALA A 31 11.45 -2.29 0.12
C ALA A 31 10.55 -1.23 -0.54
N LEU A 32 9.73 -0.56 0.25
CA LEU A 32 8.79 0.46 -0.19
C LEU A 32 9.38 1.85 0.05
N SER A 33 9.19 2.76 -0.90
CA SER A 33 9.63 4.14 -0.78
C SER A 33 8.65 5.07 -1.47
N PHE A 34 8.55 6.31 -1.01
CA PHE A 34 7.55 7.23 -1.50
C PHE A 34 8.03 8.68 -1.51
N SER A 35 7.34 9.51 -2.31
CA SER A 35 7.39 10.96 -2.13
C SER A 35 6.97 11.35 -0.70
N PRO A 36 7.39 12.52 -0.19
CA PRO A 36 7.00 13.01 1.13
C PRO A 36 5.50 12.85 1.40
N LYS A 37 5.17 12.29 2.57
CA LYS A 37 3.80 12.10 3.04
C LYS A 37 3.51 13.03 4.20
N ALA A 38 2.28 13.53 4.28
CA ALA A 38 1.83 14.29 5.43
C ALA A 38 1.63 13.39 6.66
N PHE A 39 1.07 12.19 6.40
CA PHE A 39 0.78 11.17 7.39
C PHE A 39 0.32 9.88 6.69
N GLY A 40 0.27 8.79 7.46
CA GLY A 40 -0.50 7.59 7.13
C GLY A 40 -1.63 7.34 8.12
N ILE A 41 -2.63 6.57 7.70
CA ILE A 41 -3.71 6.06 8.56
C ILE A 41 -4.05 4.62 8.20
N THR A 42 -4.50 3.84 9.17
CA THR A 42 -5.33 2.67 8.89
C THR A 42 -6.81 3.08 8.89
N PRO A 43 -7.68 2.40 8.13
CA PRO A 43 -9.13 2.60 8.20
C PRO A 43 -9.71 2.40 9.62
N PRO A 44 -10.98 2.81 9.87
CA PRO A 44 -11.65 2.59 11.15
C PRO A 44 -11.72 1.12 11.59
N THR A 45 -11.83 0.21 10.63
CA THR A 45 -11.90 -1.24 10.85
C THR A 45 -10.93 -1.99 9.93
N PRO A 46 -10.50 -3.20 10.31
CA PRO A 46 -9.80 -4.12 9.41
C PRO A 46 -10.57 -4.41 8.11
N VAL A 47 -9.85 -4.91 7.09
CA VAL A 47 -10.44 -5.28 5.78
C VAL A 47 -11.45 -6.42 5.93
N GLU A 48 -11.09 -7.44 6.70
CA GLU A 48 -11.94 -8.56 7.06
C GLU A 48 -11.95 -8.66 8.59
N PRO A 49 -13.00 -8.14 9.25
CA PRO A 49 -13.09 -8.11 10.71
C PRO A 49 -13.44 -9.48 11.32
N ASP A 50 -13.96 -10.43 10.52
CA ASP A 50 -14.23 -11.79 10.99
C ASP A 50 -12.92 -12.61 11.02
N PRO A 51 -12.42 -13.00 12.20
CA PRO A 51 -11.16 -13.75 12.33
C PRO A 51 -11.22 -15.14 11.70
N ALA A 52 -12.42 -15.68 11.43
CA ALA A 52 -12.57 -16.95 10.71
C ALA A 52 -12.35 -16.80 9.19
N ARG A 53 -12.39 -15.56 8.66
CA ARG A 53 -12.34 -15.26 7.23
C ARG A 53 -11.08 -14.52 6.80
N GLY A 54 -10.43 -13.82 7.72
CA GLY A 54 -9.22 -13.08 7.45
C GLY A 54 -8.48 -12.70 8.73
N ARG A 55 -7.28 -12.15 8.58
CA ARG A 55 -6.47 -11.70 9.70
C ARG A 55 -5.78 -10.38 9.35
N SER A 56 -5.94 -9.38 10.20
CA SER A 56 -5.15 -8.15 10.16
C SER A 56 -4.27 -8.10 11.40
N VAL A 57 -3.04 -7.59 11.26
CA VAL A 57 -2.08 -7.53 12.37
C VAL A 57 -1.77 -6.13 12.84
N LEU A 58 -2.04 -5.12 12.01
CA LEU A 58 -1.86 -3.74 12.42
C LEU A 58 -2.90 -3.36 13.48
N HIS A 59 -2.61 -2.33 14.25
CA HIS A 59 -3.60 -1.69 15.12
C HIS A 59 -4.60 -0.89 14.26
N TYR A 60 -5.90 -1.04 14.54
CA TYR A 60 -6.97 -0.29 13.87
C TYR A 60 -7.86 0.43 14.89
N PRO A 61 -8.26 1.70 14.64
CA PRO A 61 -7.62 2.65 13.74
C PRO A 61 -6.29 3.16 14.33
N GLN A 62 -5.39 3.63 13.47
CA GLN A 62 -4.21 4.40 13.90
C GLN A 62 -3.82 5.45 12.88
N ARG A 63 -3.10 6.47 13.36
CA ARG A 63 -2.41 7.48 12.56
C ARG A 63 -0.91 7.32 12.76
N ILE A 64 -0.15 7.37 11.67
CA ILE A 64 1.30 7.19 11.63
C ILE A 64 1.96 8.36 10.91
N ALA A 65 3.21 8.67 11.24
CA ALA A 65 4.00 9.66 10.49
C ALA A 65 4.52 9.07 9.18
N GLY A 66 4.84 7.78 9.17
CA GLY A 66 5.39 7.03 8.06
C GLY A 66 5.33 5.52 8.34
N LEU A 67 5.78 4.71 7.39
CA LEU A 67 5.74 3.24 7.51
C LEU A 67 6.85 2.69 8.39
N GLU A 68 7.85 3.48 8.74
CA GLU A 68 9.03 3.06 9.51
C GLU A 68 8.68 2.70 10.96
N ALA A 69 7.52 3.17 11.45
CA ALA A 69 7.02 2.90 12.78
C ALA A 69 5.50 2.77 12.79
N VAL A 70 4.99 1.55 12.57
CA VAL A 70 3.56 1.21 12.58
C VAL A 70 3.27 0.25 13.73
N ARG A 71 2.20 0.52 14.49
CA ARG A 71 1.83 -0.30 15.63
C ARG A 71 1.00 -1.52 15.21
N LEU A 72 1.33 -2.67 15.76
CA LEU A 72 0.57 -3.90 15.67
C LEU A 72 -0.56 -3.91 16.72
N ALA A 73 -1.55 -4.77 16.53
CA ALA A 73 -2.65 -4.97 17.46
C ALA A 73 -2.17 -5.46 18.85
N ASP A 74 -1.04 -6.14 18.92
CA ASP A 74 -0.40 -6.59 20.18
C ASP A 74 0.45 -5.51 20.87
N GLY A 75 0.47 -4.29 20.33
CA GLY A 75 1.18 -3.14 20.89
C GLY A 75 2.63 -2.99 20.45
N ARG A 76 3.23 -3.98 19.77
CA ARG A 76 4.58 -3.84 19.18
C ARG A 76 4.57 -2.83 18.04
N THR A 77 5.74 -2.25 17.75
CA THR A 77 5.94 -1.37 16.60
C THR A 77 6.89 -2.02 15.61
N ILE A 78 6.57 -1.94 14.32
CA ILE A 78 7.36 -2.53 13.23
C ILE A 78 7.64 -1.50 12.12
N ASP A 79 8.61 -1.83 11.26
CA ASP A 79 8.88 -1.12 10.01
C ASP A 79 8.09 -1.78 8.86
N ALA A 80 6.95 -1.19 8.52
CA ALA A 80 6.10 -1.60 7.40
C ALA A 80 6.60 -1.10 6.04
N SER A 81 7.70 -0.34 5.97
CA SER A 81 8.35 -0.02 4.69
C SER A 81 9.07 -1.24 4.10
N ARG A 82 9.24 -2.30 4.89
CA ARG A 82 9.79 -3.59 4.47
C ARG A 82 8.67 -4.61 4.42
N TYR A 83 8.33 -5.05 3.22
CA TYR A 83 7.35 -6.10 3.01
C TYR A 83 8.05 -7.46 2.78
N PRO A 84 7.56 -8.57 3.35
CA PRO A 84 6.53 -8.64 4.39
C PRO A 84 7.07 -8.20 5.76
N PHE A 85 6.21 -7.61 6.59
CA PHE A 85 6.54 -7.25 7.99
C PHE A 85 5.91 -8.20 9.02
N ALA A 86 5.00 -9.06 8.59
CA ALA A 86 4.38 -10.09 9.40
C ALA A 86 3.94 -11.27 8.52
N GLU A 87 3.55 -12.38 9.13
CA GLU A 87 2.96 -13.53 8.44
C GLU A 87 1.43 -13.50 8.51
N SER A 88 0.78 -14.16 7.54
CA SER A 88 -0.66 -14.46 7.53
C SER A 88 -1.53 -13.25 7.84
N HIS A 89 -1.38 -12.19 7.05
CA HIS A 89 -2.07 -10.92 7.30
C HIS A 89 -2.56 -10.23 6.03
N GLU A 90 -3.55 -9.36 6.23
CA GLU A 90 -4.23 -8.54 5.25
C GLU A 90 -4.46 -7.18 5.87
N ASP A 91 -3.58 -6.23 5.55
CA ASP A 91 -3.62 -4.92 6.17
C ASP A 91 -3.65 -3.81 5.13
N ILE A 92 -4.32 -2.73 5.51
CA ILE A 92 -4.46 -1.53 4.69
C ILE A 92 -3.88 -0.34 5.43
N VAL A 93 -3.04 0.40 4.72
CA VAL A 93 -2.56 1.73 5.12
C VAL A 93 -2.83 2.70 3.99
N LEU A 94 -3.42 3.85 4.30
CA LEU A 94 -3.55 4.98 3.39
C LEU A 94 -2.48 6.01 3.74
N LEU A 95 -1.71 6.44 2.76
CA LEU A 95 -0.71 7.50 2.88
C LEU A 95 -1.23 8.76 2.17
N ALA A 96 -1.27 9.88 2.89
CA ALA A 96 -1.65 11.17 2.35
C ALA A 96 -0.40 11.92 1.82
N GLU A 97 -0.46 12.45 0.60
CA GLU A 97 0.62 13.27 0.05
C GLU A 97 0.89 14.52 0.90
N ALA A 98 2.15 14.91 1.04
CA ALA A 98 2.51 16.14 1.73
C ALA A 98 1.99 17.38 0.97
N PRO A 99 1.45 18.41 1.67
CA PRO A 99 1.03 19.65 1.04
C PRO A 99 2.16 20.29 0.22
N GLY A 100 1.82 20.88 -0.92
CA GLY A 100 2.81 21.54 -1.79
C GLY A 100 3.64 20.60 -2.67
N SER A 101 3.50 19.28 -2.54
CA SER A 101 4.15 18.32 -3.45
C SER A 101 3.66 18.53 -4.89
N THR A 102 4.58 18.69 -5.84
CA THR A 102 4.25 18.85 -7.26
C THR A 102 4.23 17.52 -8.03
N LEU A 103 4.84 16.48 -7.47
CA LEU A 103 4.90 15.14 -8.02
C LEU A 103 4.79 14.09 -6.90
N GLY A 104 3.77 13.25 -6.96
CA GLY A 104 3.63 12.10 -6.07
C GLY A 104 4.28 10.87 -6.69
N TRP A 105 5.01 10.09 -5.90
CA TRP A 105 5.59 8.84 -6.36
C TRP A 105 5.56 7.75 -5.29
N SER A 106 5.55 6.51 -5.77
CA SER A 106 5.62 5.28 -4.99
C SER A 106 6.56 4.31 -5.68
N ALA A 107 7.41 3.64 -4.91
CA ALA A 107 8.38 2.67 -5.40
C ALA A 107 8.31 1.39 -4.58
N ALA A 108 8.48 0.24 -5.24
CA ALA A 108 8.67 -1.04 -4.57
C ALA A 108 9.85 -1.78 -5.22
N LEU A 109 10.94 -1.91 -4.47
CA LEU A 109 12.14 -2.61 -4.90
C LEU A 109 12.08 -4.07 -4.45
N ALA A 110 11.78 -4.97 -5.39
CA ALA A 110 11.78 -6.41 -5.20
C ALA A 110 13.14 -6.97 -5.67
N ALA A 111 14.17 -6.78 -4.84
CA ALA A 111 15.56 -7.07 -5.21
C ALA A 111 15.81 -8.55 -5.53
N ARG A 112 15.10 -9.48 -4.86
CA ARG A 112 15.22 -10.92 -5.11
C ARG A 112 14.63 -11.32 -6.47
N GLU A 113 13.57 -10.65 -6.90
CA GLU A 113 12.93 -10.83 -8.20
C GLU A 113 13.59 -9.99 -9.31
N GLY A 114 14.51 -9.09 -8.96
CA GLY A 114 15.26 -8.28 -9.91
C GLY A 114 14.45 -7.17 -10.59
N PHE A 115 13.40 -6.65 -9.93
CA PHE A 115 12.60 -5.54 -10.50
C PHE A 115 12.34 -4.40 -9.51
N LEU A 116 12.08 -3.23 -10.10
CA LEU A 116 11.59 -2.04 -9.42
C LEU A 116 10.24 -1.66 -10.03
N PHE A 117 9.20 -1.62 -9.22
CA PHE A 117 7.99 -0.89 -9.57
C PHE A 117 8.18 0.58 -9.22
N PHE A 118 7.79 1.47 -10.13
CA PHE A 118 7.82 2.91 -9.90
C PHE A 118 6.56 3.55 -10.48
N GLY A 119 5.72 4.12 -9.61
CA GLY A 119 4.47 4.78 -9.96
C GLY A 119 4.58 6.29 -9.76
N LEU A 120 4.10 7.05 -10.74
CA LEU A 120 4.01 8.51 -10.71
C LEU A 120 2.56 8.96 -10.74
N LYS A 121 2.24 10.04 -10.03
CA LYS A 121 0.90 10.65 -10.02
C LYS A 121 0.95 12.16 -9.78
N ASP A 122 -0.09 12.87 -10.24
CA ASP A 122 -0.36 14.24 -9.80
C ASP A 122 -1.01 14.19 -8.40
N PRO A 123 -0.33 14.66 -7.33
CA PRO A 123 -0.83 14.56 -5.97
C PRO A 123 -2.07 15.44 -5.72
N ARG A 124 -2.34 16.44 -6.58
CA ARG A 124 -3.57 17.27 -6.48
C ARG A 124 -4.81 16.52 -6.99
N ARG A 125 -4.61 15.55 -7.88
CA ARG A 125 -5.69 14.70 -8.42
C ARG A 125 -5.82 13.38 -7.67
N LEU A 126 -4.69 12.82 -7.21
CA LEU A 126 -4.61 11.55 -6.50
C LEU A 126 -3.87 11.74 -5.16
N PRO A 127 -4.53 12.37 -4.16
CA PRO A 127 -3.87 12.79 -2.91
C PRO A 127 -3.55 11.65 -1.95
N PHE A 128 -3.98 10.43 -2.25
CA PHE A 128 -3.75 9.25 -1.41
C PHE A 128 -3.05 8.14 -2.18
N THR A 129 -2.21 7.39 -1.47
CA THR A 129 -1.68 6.09 -1.90
C THR A 129 -2.20 5.06 -0.90
N MET A 130 -3.03 4.12 -1.37
CA MET A 130 -3.48 3.00 -0.55
C MET A 130 -2.55 1.81 -0.76
N LEU A 131 -2.04 1.25 0.33
CA LEU A 131 -1.28 0.02 0.36
C LEU A 131 -2.18 -1.06 0.92
N TRP A 132 -2.57 -2.02 0.08
CA TRP A 132 -3.14 -3.29 0.53
C TRP A 132 -2.00 -4.31 0.55
N MET A 133 -1.60 -4.73 1.75
CA MET A 133 -0.48 -5.63 1.97
C MET A 133 -1.02 -6.99 2.39
N SER A 134 -0.99 -7.95 1.45
CA SER A 134 -1.55 -9.29 1.58
C SER A 134 -0.43 -10.33 1.63
N ASN A 135 -0.19 -10.90 2.82
CA ASN A 135 0.76 -12.00 3.02
C ASN A 135 0.04 -13.26 3.50
N GLY A 136 -0.95 -13.71 2.73
CA GLY A 136 -1.65 -14.98 2.96
C GLY A 136 -2.67 -14.96 4.10
N GLY A 137 -3.15 -13.79 4.52
CA GLY A 137 -4.14 -13.69 5.60
C GLY A 137 -5.57 -14.02 5.15
N LEU A 138 -5.87 -14.09 3.85
CA LEU A 138 -7.14 -14.61 3.33
C LEU A 138 -7.04 -16.09 2.89
N PRO A 139 -7.90 -17.00 3.40
CA PRO A 139 -7.89 -18.43 3.05
C PRO A 139 -8.10 -18.74 1.56
N ARG A 140 -8.76 -17.84 0.82
CA ARG A 140 -9.05 -18.04 -0.61
C ARG A 140 -7.86 -17.74 -1.53
N TRP A 141 -6.86 -17.01 -1.04
CA TRP A 141 -5.69 -16.60 -1.81
C TRP A 141 -4.42 -17.38 -1.42
N SER A 142 -4.46 -18.22 -0.38
CA SER A 142 -3.34 -19.05 0.08
C SER A 142 -3.18 -20.39 -0.67
N ARG A 143 -4.02 -20.66 -1.68
CA ARG A 143 -3.95 -21.88 -2.51
C ARG A 143 -3.34 -21.58 -3.88
N THR A 144 -2.03 -21.38 -3.92
CA THR A 144 -1.18 -21.79 -5.04
C THR A 144 0.26 -21.80 -4.53
N ARG A 145 0.70 -22.98 -4.10
CA ARG A 145 2.12 -23.30 -3.99
C ARG A 145 2.68 -23.51 -5.39
#